data_AF-A0A844X5N7-F1
#
_entry.id   AF-A0A844X5N7-F1
#
_cell.length_a   1.000
_cell.length_b   1.000
_cell.length_c   1.000
_cell.angle_alpha   90.00
_cell.angle_beta   90.00
_cell.angle_gamma   90.00
#
_symmetry.space_group_name_H-M   'P 1'
#
loop_
_entity.id
_entity.type
_entity.pdbx_description
1 polymer ?
#
loop_
_entity_poly.entity_id
_entity_poly.type
_entity_poly.pdbx_seq_one_letter_code
_entity_poly.pdbx_strand_id
1 'polypeptide(L)'
;MENYYFIRRKSDQAYPLIREVGYEPEDDDRNATLVYLEFNGTIPRNPVMADFLSGPEVYITDKIIEVIKSFTPKGVRFIETELTTPKGDLIEDYFCLKTENRYHAMDKEKSEFTYKYLVYNISKFILDKKVLNKIPLEERLIFVLRESPSKILFHETVAKAIMDVNPTGMVFINIETGGEPLG
;
A
#
# COMPACT_ATOMS: atom_id res chain seq x y z
N MET A 1 -12.18 10.89 15.53
CA MET A 1 -10.80 11.33 15.27
C MET A 1 -10.34 10.55 14.07
N GLU A 2 -9.89 11.19 13.00
CA GLU A 2 -9.56 10.49 11.76
C GLU A 2 -8.22 9.75 11.89
N ASN A 3 -8.27 8.43 11.74
CA ASN A 3 -7.10 7.58 11.75
C ASN A 3 -6.69 7.18 10.33
N TYR A 4 -5.41 6.88 10.19
CA TYR A 4 -4.81 6.47 8.93
C TYR A 4 -3.96 5.24 9.14
N TYR A 5 -4.03 4.33 8.17
CA TYR A 5 -3.45 3.01 8.27
C TYR A 5 -2.62 2.70 7.04
N PHE A 6 -1.57 1.90 7.20
CA PHE A 6 -0.85 1.31 6.08
C PHE A 6 -0.96 -0.21 6.13
N ILE A 7 -0.81 -0.85 4.98
CA ILE A 7 -0.89 -2.30 4.87
C ILE A 7 0.44 -2.92 5.33
N ARG A 8 0.35 -4.01 6.11
CA ARG A 8 1.48 -4.89 6.42
C ARG A 8 1.10 -6.33 6.09
N ARG A 9 2.05 -7.07 5.54
CA ARG A 9 1.90 -8.51 5.28
C ARG A 9 1.63 -9.28 6.58
N LYS A 10 0.62 -10.15 6.59
CA LYS A 10 0.45 -11.16 7.65
C LYS A 10 1.53 -12.22 7.53
N SER A 11 2.01 -12.73 8.67
CA SER A 11 3.01 -13.80 8.72
C SER A 11 2.43 -15.14 9.17
N ASP A 12 1.11 -15.32 9.04
CA ASP A 12 0.37 -16.50 9.49
C ASP A 12 0.39 -17.66 8.49
N GLN A 13 0.66 -17.37 7.21
CA GLN A 13 0.78 -18.38 6.17
C GLN A 13 1.99 -18.13 5.26
N ALA A 14 2.23 -19.07 4.36
CA ALA A 14 3.32 -19.10 3.41
C ALA A 14 3.10 -18.18 2.19
N TYR A 15 2.77 -16.91 2.41
CA TYR A 15 2.61 -15.95 1.32
C TYR A 15 3.96 -15.63 0.67
N PRO A 16 4.07 -15.66 -0.67
CA PRO A 16 5.30 -15.29 -1.36
C PRO A 16 5.57 -13.79 -1.23
N LEU A 17 6.84 -13.41 -1.33
CA LEU A 17 7.22 -12.04 -1.66
C LEU A 17 7.30 -11.94 -3.18
N ILE A 18 6.99 -10.76 -3.70
CA ILE A 18 7.09 -10.47 -5.14
C ILE A 18 8.06 -9.32 -5.39
N ARG A 19 8.55 -9.25 -6.62
CA ARG A 19 9.37 -8.15 -7.15
C ARG A 19 8.83 -7.73 -8.51
N GLU A 20 9.04 -6.46 -8.83
CA GLU A 20 8.82 -5.92 -10.18
C GLU A 20 10.03 -6.28 -11.03
N VAL A 21 9.77 -6.76 -12.26
CA VAL A 21 10.80 -7.11 -13.23
C VAL A 21 10.70 -6.33 -14.53
N GLY A 22 9.61 -5.59 -14.73
CA GLY A 22 9.40 -4.72 -15.88
C GLY A 22 8.04 -4.03 -15.86
N TYR A 23 7.81 -3.18 -16.85
CA TYR A 23 6.58 -2.39 -17.01
C TYR A 23 6.25 -2.21 -18.50
N GLU A 24 4.99 -1.97 -18.81
CA GLU A 24 4.58 -1.38 -20.08
C GLU A 24 3.98 0.02 -19.87
N PRO A 25 4.39 1.04 -20.66
CA PRO A 25 5.53 1.02 -21.57
C PRO A 25 6.85 0.88 -20.79
N GLU A 26 7.86 0.31 -21.45
CA GLU A 26 9.18 0.12 -20.85
C GLU A 26 9.76 1.46 -20.34
N ASP A 27 10.46 1.41 -19.20
CA ASP A 27 11.13 2.55 -18.55
C ASP A 27 10.24 3.74 -18.15
N ASP A 28 8.90 3.59 -18.11
CA ASP A 28 7.97 4.63 -17.64
C ASP A 28 7.03 4.11 -16.55
N ASP A 29 7.58 3.96 -15.33
CA ASP A 29 6.83 3.52 -14.14
C ASP A 29 5.67 4.45 -13.77
N ARG A 30 5.73 5.73 -14.20
CA ARG A 30 4.68 6.72 -13.92
C ARG A 30 3.47 6.51 -14.79
N ASN A 31 3.66 6.16 -16.06
CA ASN A 31 2.58 5.93 -17.00
C ASN A 31 2.32 4.45 -17.27
N ALA A 32 2.86 3.57 -16.43
CA ALA A 32 2.68 2.13 -16.57
C ALA A 32 1.19 1.75 -16.65
N THR A 33 0.87 0.95 -17.66
CA THR A 33 -0.43 0.29 -17.87
C THR A 33 -0.38 -1.19 -17.46
N LEU A 34 0.81 -1.79 -17.45
CA LEU A 34 1.07 -3.15 -17.00
C LEU A 34 2.35 -3.22 -16.17
N VAL A 35 2.35 -4.05 -15.11
CA VAL A 35 3.53 -4.35 -14.29
C VAL A 35 3.85 -5.85 -14.36
N TYR A 36 5.05 -6.20 -14.77
CA TYR A 36 5.52 -7.58 -14.74
C TYR A 36 6.11 -7.92 -13.37
N LEU A 37 5.65 -9.03 -12.81
CA LEU A 37 6.00 -9.48 -11.47
C LEU A 37 6.59 -10.89 -11.48
N GLU A 38 7.49 -11.14 -10.54
CA GLU A 38 8.00 -12.48 -10.23
C GLU A 38 8.04 -12.70 -8.73
N PHE A 39 8.15 -13.96 -8.31
CA PHE A 39 8.46 -14.28 -6.92
C PHE A 39 9.87 -13.81 -6.56
N ASN A 40 10.03 -13.35 -5.31
CA ASN A 40 11.28 -12.80 -4.80
C ASN A 40 11.77 -13.54 -3.56
N GLY A 41 13.09 -13.67 -3.43
CA GLY A 41 13.75 -14.26 -2.27
C GLY A 41 13.48 -15.76 -2.12
N THR A 42 13.39 -16.21 -0.86
CA THR A 42 13.12 -17.61 -0.53
C THR A 42 11.65 -17.94 -0.79
N ILE A 43 11.40 -18.69 -1.87
CA ILE A 43 10.07 -19.11 -2.27
C ILE A 43 9.57 -20.22 -1.33
N PRO A 44 8.39 -20.06 -0.69
CA PRO A 44 7.82 -21.13 0.11
C PRO A 44 7.52 -22.36 -0.75
N ARG A 45 7.68 -23.57 -0.18
CA ARG A 45 7.43 -24.83 -0.91
C ARG A 45 6.01 -24.93 -1.46
N ASN A 46 5.03 -24.45 -0.69
CA ASN A 46 3.63 -24.37 -1.05
C ASN A 46 3.17 -22.92 -0.83
N PRO A 47 3.41 -22.02 -1.80
CA PRO A 47 3.05 -20.62 -1.66
C PRO A 47 1.53 -20.48 -1.62
N VAL A 48 1.02 -19.64 -0.73
CA VAL A 48 -0.40 -19.28 -0.69
C VAL A 48 -0.59 -17.93 -1.38
N MET A 49 -1.42 -17.90 -2.41
CA MET A 49 -1.83 -16.65 -3.07
C MET A 49 -2.97 -16.03 -2.27
N ALA A 50 -2.78 -14.78 -1.83
CA ALA A 50 -3.69 -14.06 -0.95
C ALA A 50 -4.22 -12.80 -1.61
N ASP A 51 -5.26 -12.17 -1.04
CA ASP A 51 -5.83 -10.93 -1.58
C ASP A 51 -4.83 -9.77 -1.64
N PHE A 52 -3.78 -9.82 -0.81
CA PHE A 52 -2.63 -8.91 -0.84
C PHE A 52 -1.33 -9.69 -0.93
N LEU A 53 -0.44 -9.26 -1.83
CA LEU A 53 0.94 -9.72 -1.92
C LEU A 53 1.92 -8.57 -1.61
N SER A 54 2.96 -8.89 -0.86
CA SER A 54 3.98 -7.91 -0.48
C SER A 54 5.07 -7.84 -1.53
N GLY A 55 5.31 -6.64 -2.05
CA GLY A 55 6.44 -6.32 -2.92
C GLY A 55 6.90 -4.87 -2.73
N PRO A 56 7.50 -4.26 -3.77
CA PRO A 56 7.87 -2.85 -3.75
C PRO A 56 6.69 -1.91 -3.52
N GLU A 57 5.53 -2.26 -4.07
CA GLU A 57 4.26 -1.53 -3.95
C GLU A 57 3.15 -2.39 -3.28
N VAL A 58 1.91 -1.89 -3.33
CA VAL A 58 0.72 -2.62 -2.86
C VAL A 58 0.07 -3.37 -4.03
N TYR A 59 0.13 -4.70 -3.99
CA TYR A 59 -0.51 -5.57 -4.99
C TYR A 59 -1.71 -6.26 -4.38
N ILE A 60 -2.88 -6.04 -4.98
CA ILE A 60 -4.17 -6.46 -4.43
C ILE A 60 -5.07 -7.04 -5.52
N THR A 61 -5.99 -7.91 -5.12
CA THR A 61 -6.99 -8.51 -6.02
C THR A 61 -8.18 -7.58 -6.27
N ASP A 62 -8.98 -7.89 -7.29
CA ASP A 62 -10.21 -7.18 -7.63
C ASP A 62 -11.18 -7.04 -6.44
N LYS A 63 -11.22 -8.05 -5.57
CA LYS A 63 -12.02 -8.03 -4.34
C LYS A 63 -11.77 -6.77 -3.50
N ILE A 64 -10.51 -6.36 -3.34
CA ILE A 64 -10.15 -5.16 -2.58
C ILE A 64 -10.36 -3.90 -3.41
N ILE A 65 -10.09 -3.97 -4.73
CA ILE A 65 -10.25 -2.83 -5.64
C ILE A 65 -11.70 -2.36 -5.70
N GLU A 66 -12.66 -3.27 -5.79
CA GLU A 66 -14.08 -2.92 -5.85
C GLU A 66 -14.54 -2.19 -4.58
N VAL A 67 -14.01 -2.58 -3.41
CA VAL A 67 -14.22 -1.84 -2.17
C VAL A 67 -13.65 -0.43 -2.27
N ILE A 68 -12.40 -0.28 -2.73
CA ILE A 68 -11.76 1.04 -2.84
C ILE A 68 -12.52 1.94 -3.82
N LYS A 69 -12.91 1.42 -4.99
CA LYS A 69 -13.66 2.16 -6.02
C LYS A 69 -14.98 2.71 -5.50
N SER A 70 -15.65 2.01 -4.58
CA SER A 70 -16.92 2.47 -3.98
C SER A 70 -16.81 3.80 -3.22
N PHE A 71 -15.61 4.18 -2.77
CA PHE A 71 -15.35 5.47 -2.12
C PHE A 71 -14.95 6.58 -3.11
N THR A 72 -14.81 6.27 -4.40
CA THR A 72 -14.43 7.21 -5.46
C THR A 72 -13.16 8.06 -5.13
N PRO A 73 -12.06 7.46 -4.66
CA PRO A 73 -10.87 8.22 -4.29
C PRO A 73 -10.27 8.93 -5.51
N LYS A 74 -9.93 10.21 -5.35
CA LYS A 74 -9.23 10.98 -6.39
C LYS A 74 -7.75 10.61 -6.39
N GLY A 75 -7.12 10.65 -7.56
CA GLY A 75 -5.66 10.48 -7.70
C GLY A 75 -5.16 9.04 -7.45
N VAL A 76 -6.04 8.05 -7.39
CA VAL A 76 -5.70 6.62 -7.25
C VAL A 76 -5.85 5.92 -8.60
N ARG A 77 -4.88 5.07 -8.94
CA ARG A 77 -4.90 4.22 -10.14
C ARG A 77 -4.59 2.78 -9.74
N PHE A 78 -5.17 1.84 -10.50
CA PHE A 78 -4.89 0.42 -10.42
C PHE A 78 -4.29 0.02 -11.75
N ILE A 79 -3.08 -0.52 -11.72
CA ILE A 79 -2.33 -0.94 -12.90
C ILE A 79 -2.41 -2.47 -12.95
N GLU A 80 -2.71 -3.02 -14.12
CA GLU A 80 -2.76 -4.48 -14.31
C GLU A 80 -1.39 -5.09 -14.03
N THR A 81 -1.37 -6.39 -13.68
CA THR A 81 -0.12 -7.09 -13.44
C THR A 81 -0.11 -8.47 -14.06
N GLU A 82 1.08 -8.89 -14.46
CA GLU A 82 1.36 -10.23 -14.94
C GLU A 82 2.40 -10.87 -14.01
N LEU A 83 1.95 -11.78 -13.14
CA LEU A 83 2.80 -12.45 -12.17
C LEU A 83 3.22 -13.83 -12.68
N THR A 84 4.50 -13.97 -13.01
CA THR A 84 5.08 -15.25 -13.41
C THR A 84 5.61 -16.02 -12.19
N THR A 85 5.08 -17.23 -11.98
CA THR A 85 5.53 -18.12 -10.90
C THR A 85 6.85 -18.83 -11.28
N PRO A 86 7.59 -19.41 -10.32
CA PRO A 86 8.81 -20.16 -10.60
C PRO A 86 8.64 -21.38 -11.53
N LYS A 87 7.39 -21.85 -11.72
CA LYS A 87 7.07 -22.95 -12.63
C LYS A 87 6.71 -22.47 -14.04
N GLY A 88 6.65 -21.15 -14.26
CA GLY A 88 6.24 -20.54 -15.53
C GLY A 88 4.73 -20.31 -15.65
N ASP A 89 3.94 -20.59 -14.60
CA ASP A 89 2.51 -20.25 -14.60
C ASP A 89 2.34 -18.72 -14.52
N LEU A 90 1.41 -18.18 -15.31
CA LEU A 90 1.04 -16.77 -15.32
C LEU A 90 -0.22 -16.54 -14.47
N ILE A 91 -0.20 -15.50 -13.64
CA ILE A 91 -1.32 -15.08 -12.79
C ILE A 91 -1.61 -13.60 -13.06
N GLU A 92 -2.84 -13.29 -13.45
CA GLU A 92 -3.30 -11.94 -13.84
C GLU A 92 -4.34 -11.35 -12.87
N ASP A 93 -4.54 -11.99 -11.71
CA ASP A 93 -5.58 -11.63 -10.73
C ASP A 93 -5.22 -10.42 -9.84
N TYR A 94 -4.04 -9.82 -10.05
CA TYR A 94 -3.49 -8.77 -9.19
C TYR A 94 -3.35 -7.44 -9.90
N PHE A 95 -3.45 -6.37 -9.11
CA PHE A 95 -3.29 -5.00 -9.56
C PHE A 95 -2.34 -4.25 -8.64
N CYS A 96 -1.47 -3.44 -9.22
CA CYS A 96 -0.61 -2.52 -8.50
C CYS A 96 -1.39 -1.23 -8.19
N LEU A 97 -1.56 -0.92 -6.91
CA LEU A 97 -2.18 0.32 -6.45
C LEU A 97 -1.14 1.44 -6.45
N LYS A 98 -1.42 2.51 -7.21
CA LYS A 98 -0.65 3.75 -7.23
C LYS A 98 -1.50 4.93 -6.79
N THR A 99 -0.87 5.93 -6.19
CA THR A 99 -1.51 7.21 -5.86
C THR A 99 -0.60 8.39 -6.20
N GLU A 100 -1.17 9.39 -6.86
CA GLU A 100 -0.54 10.68 -7.16
C GLU A 100 -0.59 11.64 -5.96
N ASN A 101 -1.40 11.32 -4.95
CA ASN A 101 -1.59 12.16 -3.77
C ASN A 101 -0.39 12.02 -2.84
N ARG A 102 0.48 13.04 -2.83
CA ARG A 102 1.71 13.07 -2.00
C ARG A 102 1.73 14.30 -1.11
N TYR A 103 1.59 14.12 0.20
CA TYR A 103 1.47 15.23 1.14
C TYR A 103 2.61 15.27 2.17
N HIS A 104 2.94 16.49 2.60
CA HIS A 104 3.71 16.72 3.83
C HIS A 104 2.71 16.88 4.98
N ALA A 105 2.61 15.88 5.84
CA ALA A 105 1.61 15.89 6.92
C ALA A 105 2.13 15.30 8.23
N MET A 106 3.44 15.38 8.47
CA MET A 106 4.03 15.07 9.77
C MET A 106 4.00 16.31 10.67
N ASP A 107 3.42 16.19 11.86
CA ASP A 107 3.54 17.19 12.93
C ASP A 107 4.97 17.09 13.48
N LYS A 108 5.87 17.95 12.99
CA LYS A 108 7.30 17.92 13.30
C LYS A 108 7.61 18.27 14.77
N GLU A 109 6.68 18.91 15.47
CA GLU A 109 6.86 19.26 16.88
C GLU A 109 6.54 18.08 17.80
N LYS A 110 5.61 17.21 17.37
CA LYS A 110 5.15 16.06 18.16
C LYS A 110 5.71 14.71 17.71
N SER A 111 6.29 14.67 16.52
CA SER A 111 6.96 13.49 15.97
C SER A 111 8.40 13.39 16.46
N GLU A 112 8.91 12.17 16.56
CA GLU A 112 10.32 11.90 16.84
C GLU A 112 10.96 11.34 15.57
N PHE A 113 11.91 12.09 15.03
CA PHE A 113 12.58 11.74 13.78
C PHE A 113 13.98 12.35 13.70
N THR A 114 14.79 11.80 12.82
CA THR A 114 16.01 12.44 12.32
C THR A 114 15.87 12.66 10.83
N TYR A 115 16.43 13.78 10.34
CA TYR A 115 16.46 14.10 8.92
C TYR A 115 17.91 14.30 8.48
N LYS A 116 18.42 13.34 7.70
CA LYS A 116 19.80 13.36 7.16
C LYS A 116 19.81 12.81 5.75
N TYR A 117 20.63 13.37 4.87
CA TYR A 117 20.78 12.92 3.48
C TYR A 117 19.45 12.83 2.72
N LEU A 118 18.55 13.80 2.94
CA LEU A 118 17.19 13.84 2.38
C LEU A 118 16.26 12.69 2.81
N VAL A 119 16.64 11.91 3.82
CA VAL A 119 15.87 10.78 4.35
C VAL A 119 15.38 11.09 5.76
N TYR A 120 14.10 10.79 6.00
CA TYR A 120 13.51 10.78 7.34
C TYR A 120 13.69 9.39 7.96
N ASN A 121 14.32 9.33 9.12
CA ASN A 121 14.28 8.14 9.97
C ASN A 121 13.38 8.47 11.17
N ILE A 122 12.23 7.80 11.24
CA ILE A 122 11.10 8.17 12.08
C ILE A 122 10.92 7.08 13.15
N SER A 123 11.09 7.45 14.42
CA SER A 123 10.81 6.57 15.57
C SER A 123 9.37 6.72 16.06
N LYS A 124 8.79 7.92 15.92
CA LYS A 124 7.39 8.20 16.26
C LYS A 124 6.80 9.17 15.24
N PHE A 125 5.70 8.77 14.60
CA PHE A 125 5.01 9.59 13.62
C PHE A 125 3.73 10.15 14.23
N ILE A 126 3.53 11.47 14.17
CA ILE A 126 2.26 12.13 14.50
C ILE A 126 1.78 12.88 13.27
N LEU A 127 0.52 12.69 12.89
CA LEU A 127 -0.08 13.36 11.74
C LEU A 127 -0.46 14.81 12.09
N ASP A 128 -0.07 15.74 11.24
CA ASP A 128 -0.58 17.11 11.30
C ASP A 128 -2.01 17.16 10.73
N LYS A 129 -2.99 16.99 11.61
CA LYS A 129 -4.41 17.03 11.25
C LYS A 129 -4.84 18.39 10.72
N LYS A 130 -4.17 19.50 11.08
CA LYS A 130 -4.52 20.83 10.55
C LYS A 130 -4.19 20.93 9.07
N VAL A 131 -3.10 20.28 8.63
CA VAL A 131 -2.77 20.18 7.21
C VAL A 131 -3.74 19.26 6.49
N LEU A 132 -4.00 18.06 7.04
CA LEU A 132 -4.91 17.10 6.40
C LEU A 132 -6.35 17.63 6.28
N ASN A 133 -6.86 18.36 7.27
CA ASN A 133 -8.22 18.91 7.24
C ASN A 133 -8.44 19.98 6.18
N LYS A 134 -7.36 20.54 5.59
CA LYS A 134 -7.45 21.47 4.46
C LYS A 134 -7.57 20.76 3.12
N ILE A 135 -7.29 19.45 3.09
CA ILE A 135 -7.37 18.61 1.90
C ILE A 135 -8.76 17.98 1.87
N PRO A 136 -9.50 18.06 0.74
CA PRO A 136 -10.78 17.39 0.58
C PRO A 136 -10.68 15.90 0.92
N LEU A 137 -11.70 15.34 1.57
CA LEU A 137 -11.67 13.96 2.07
C LEU A 137 -11.34 12.99 0.93
N GLU A 138 -11.95 13.16 -0.24
CA GLU A 138 -11.79 12.30 -1.41
C GLU A 138 -10.36 12.28 -1.98
N GLU A 139 -9.54 13.31 -1.71
CA GLU A 139 -8.13 13.39 -2.11
C GLU A 139 -7.20 12.79 -1.04
N ARG A 140 -7.68 12.63 0.20
CA ARG A 140 -6.93 12.04 1.32
C ARG A 140 -7.51 10.71 1.79
N LEU A 141 -8.36 10.05 0.98
CA LEU A 141 -8.81 8.69 1.24
C LEU A 141 -7.65 7.70 1.12
N ILE A 142 -6.80 7.87 0.10
CA ILE A 142 -5.59 7.08 -0.14
C ILE A 142 -4.49 8.01 -0.65
N PHE A 143 -3.37 8.07 0.07
CA PHE A 143 -2.24 8.95 -0.26
C PHE A 143 -0.92 8.43 0.30
N VAL A 144 0.19 9.03 -0.09
CA VAL A 144 1.51 8.77 0.50
C VAL A 144 2.03 10.01 1.22
N LEU A 145 2.74 9.78 2.32
CA LEU A 145 3.49 10.83 3.01
C LEU A 145 4.82 11.05 2.32
N ARG A 146 5.21 12.31 2.10
CA ARG A 146 6.55 12.63 1.59
C ARG A 146 7.65 12.29 2.61
N GLU A 147 7.31 12.28 3.89
CA GLU A 147 8.21 11.86 4.97
C GLU A 147 8.41 10.34 5.03
N SER A 148 7.49 9.54 4.48
CA SER A 148 7.55 8.08 4.49
C SER A 148 7.02 7.52 3.16
N PRO A 149 7.74 7.72 2.04
CA PRO A 149 7.23 7.45 0.70
C PRO A 149 6.94 5.98 0.41
N SER A 150 7.46 5.06 1.23
CA SER A 150 7.20 3.61 1.11
C SER A 150 5.88 3.15 1.74
N LYS A 151 5.09 4.06 2.33
CA LYS A 151 3.82 3.72 2.98
C LYS A 151 2.67 4.45 2.31
N ILE A 152 1.81 3.68 1.63
CA ILE A 152 0.49 4.15 1.22
C ILE A 152 -0.44 4.13 2.43
N LEU A 153 -1.02 5.28 2.74
CA LEU A 153 -1.95 5.47 3.83
C LEU A 153 -3.39 5.41 3.33
N PHE A 154 -4.22 4.73 4.09
CA PHE A 154 -5.65 4.54 3.87
C PHE A 154 -6.40 5.21 5.01
N HIS A 155 -7.42 6.01 4.67
CA HIS A 155 -8.35 6.55 5.65
C HIS A 155 -9.09 5.42 6.37
N GLU A 156 -9.40 5.62 7.66
CA GLU A 156 -10.04 4.60 8.52
C GLU A 156 -11.30 3.97 7.90
N THR A 157 -12.13 4.74 7.19
CA THR A 157 -13.35 4.22 6.55
C THR A 157 -13.03 3.23 5.43
N VAL A 158 -11.99 3.50 4.63
CA VAL A 158 -11.55 2.61 3.55
C VAL A 158 -10.90 1.37 4.14
N ALA A 159 -10.03 1.54 5.14
CA ALA A 159 -9.37 0.42 5.81
C ALA A 159 -10.39 -0.54 6.45
N LYS A 160 -11.42 -0.03 7.15
CA LYS A 160 -12.48 -0.84 7.72
C LYS A 160 -13.29 -1.59 6.66
N ALA A 161 -13.74 -0.90 5.62
CA ALA A 161 -14.50 -1.52 4.55
C ALA A 161 -13.71 -2.64 3.84
N ILE A 162 -12.39 -2.47 3.68
CA ILE A 162 -11.52 -3.52 3.16
C ILE A 162 -11.46 -4.70 4.14
N MET A 163 -11.37 -4.46 5.45
CA MET A 163 -11.35 -5.54 6.44
C MET A 163 -12.70 -6.28 6.55
N ASP A 164 -13.82 -5.59 6.32
CA ASP A 164 -15.17 -6.18 6.37
C ASP A 164 -15.40 -7.26 5.30
N VAL A 165 -14.66 -7.22 4.18
CA VAL A 165 -14.67 -8.29 3.17
C VAL A 165 -13.72 -9.46 3.49
N ASN A 166 -13.16 -9.50 4.70
CA ASN A 166 -12.25 -10.53 5.20
C ASN A 166 -11.11 -10.83 4.22
N PRO A 167 -10.21 -9.87 3.96
CA PRO A 167 -9.10 -10.04 3.03
C PRO A 167 -8.01 -10.92 3.66
N THR A 168 -7.32 -11.68 2.80
CA THR A 168 -6.20 -12.54 3.19
C THR A 168 -4.85 -11.85 2.96
N GLY A 169 -3.78 -12.33 3.62
CA GLY A 169 -2.42 -11.82 3.40
C GLY A 169 -2.05 -10.49 4.06
N MET A 170 -3.02 -9.73 4.61
CA MET A 170 -2.80 -8.37 5.09
C MET A 170 -3.37 -8.05 6.48
N VAL A 171 -2.79 -7.04 7.11
CA VAL A 171 -3.36 -6.27 8.23
C VAL A 171 -3.16 -4.77 7.97
N PHE A 172 -4.05 -3.95 8.53
CA PHE A 172 -3.86 -2.49 8.59
C PHE A 172 -3.20 -2.09 9.90
N ILE A 173 -2.11 -1.32 9.84
CA ILE A 173 -1.40 -0.80 11.00
C ILE A 173 -1.61 0.70 11.08
N ASN A 174 -2.05 1.21 12.23
CA ASN A 174 -2.19 2.64 12.44
C ASN A 174 -0.81 3.32 12.39
N ILE A 175 -0.68 4.38 11.59
CA ILE A 175 0.60 5.07 11.38
C ILE A 175 1.14 5.75 12.64
N GLU A 176 0.26 6.20 13.55
CA GLU A 176 0.63 6.94 14.76
C GLU A 176 0.93 6.02 15.97
N THR A 177 0.37 4.80 15.99
CA THR A 177 0.62 3.84 17.08
C THR A 177 1.57 2.71 16.73
N GLY A 178 1.80 2.43 15.43
CA GLY A 178 2.85 1.55 14.92
C GLY A 178 2.78 0.07 15.37
N GLY A 179 1.73 -0.35 16.10
CA GLY A 179 1.80 -1.58 16.88
C GLY A 179 0.60 -2.51 16.75
N GLU A 180 -0.63 -1.98 16.81
CA GLU A 180 -1.83 -2.84 16.80
C GLU A 180 -2.54 -2.83 15.44
N PRO A 181 -2.83 -4.03 14.88
CA PRO A 181 -3.68 -4.16 13.72
C PRO A 181 -5.07 -3.57 13.95
N LEU A 182 -5.66 -3.00 12.90
CA LEU A 182 -7.09 -2.76 12.85
C LEU A 182 -7.81 -4.09 13.00
N GLY A 183 -8.64 -4.19 14.05
CA GLY A 183 -9.41 -5.38 14.41
C GLY A 183 -10.51 -5.71 13.41
#